data_AF-X6M877-F1
#
_entry.id   AF-X6M877-F1
#
_cell.length_a   1.000
_cell.length_b   1.000
_cell.length_c   1.000
_cell.angle_alpha   90.00
_cell.angle_beta   90.00
_cell.angle_gamma   90.00
#
_symmetry.space_group_name_H-M   'P 1'
#
loop_
_entity.id
_entity.type
_entity.pdbx_description
1 polymer ?
#
loop_
_entity_poly.entity_id
_entity_poly.type
_entity_poly.pdbx_seq_one_letter_code
_entity_poly.pdbx_strand_id
1 'polypeptide(L)'
;KKKKKKKKKKKKRELNPAFELLAGRIEEQRKTSIQIDDPSNVFVAEVDFLDNRDIFRKIGMSTAPTIVLIPPTKSRREIPLTKFFKVIGTKYQYFFSHGKQAEDIGNWISQVSKVPLSFARKFEWPDMQYVFAGIPLVILTVAFFNLWRKHMLIYAAVSLLVYGFVLGGGMFSYIREVPFKGSGSDVGSYISGGGRYQYALEGYILGGLNLIAGTGAFLCFNSLRKPHEHPQKWFRYLAFLPSWIGLSIMAMGCYAILWVYTRKNGGYNMGHVGMRG
;
A
#
# COMPACT_ATOMS: atom_id res chain seq x y z
N LYS A 1 -38.98 -12.88 -4.46
CA LYS A 1 -38.33 -12.19 -5.61
C LYS A 1 -37.69 -10.82 -5.27
N LYS A 2 -38.28 -9.93 -4.46
CA LYS A 2 -37.70 -8.62 -4.07
C LYS A 2 -36.38 -8.68 -3.26
N LYS A 3 -36.21 -9.65 -2.35
CA LYS A 3 -34.95 -9.84 -1.58
C LYS A 3 -33.75 -10.30 -2.43
N LYS A 4 -33.96 -11.15 -3.45
CA LYS A 4 -32.92 -11.55 -4.42
C LYS A 4 -32.50 -10.38 -5.32
N LYS A 5 -33.44 -9.51 -5.74
CA LYS A 5 -33.11 -8.26 -6.45
C LYS A 5 -32.32 -7.26 -5.58
N LYS A 6 -32.65 -7.13 -4.29
CA LYS A 6 -31.87 -6.31 -3.34
C LYS A 6 -30.47 -6.88 -3.08
N LYS A 7 -30.30 -8.20 -2.94
CA LYS A 7 -28.97 -8.84 -2.83
C LYS A 7 -28.14 -8.70 -4.11
N LYS A 8 -28.73 -8.86 -5.30
CA LYS A 8 -28.05 -8.56 -6.59
C LYS A 8 -27.66 -7.08 -6.72
N LYS A 9 -28.54 -6.14 -6.32
CA LYS A 9 -28.20 -4.71 -6.26
C LYS A 9 -27.12 -4.38 -5.22
N LYS A 10 -27.08 -5.08 -4.07
CA LYS A 10 -26.03 -4.91 -3.06
C LYS A 10 -24.69 -5.46 -3.53
N LYS A 11 -24.68 -6.59 -4.25
CA LYS A 11 -23.46 -7.18 -4.82
C LYS A 11 -22.93 -6.37 -6.03
N LYS A 12 -23.81 -5.75 -6.82
CA LYS A 12 -23.43 -4.76 -7.84
C LYS A 12 -22.74 -3.52 -7.26
N ARG A 13 -23.01 -3.16 -5.99
CA ARG A 13 -22.40 -2.01 -5.31
C ARG A 13 -20.98 -2.25 -4.80
N GLU A 14 -20.46 -3.47 -4.92
CA GLU A 14 -19.06 -3.79 -4.57
C GLU A 14 -18.12 -3.65 -5.78
N LEU A 15 -18.64 -3.28 -6.96
CA LEU A 15 -17.82 -2.96 -8.12
C LEU A 15 -17.21 -1.56 -7.95
N ASN A 16 -15.94 -1.43 -8.33
CA ASN A 16 -15.21 -0.17 -8.26
C ASN A 16 -15.98 0.91 -9.06
N PRO A 17 -16.39 2.04 -8.45
CA PRO A 17 -17.20 3.08 -9.09
C PRO A 17 -16.60 3.60 -10.41
N ALA A 18 -15.28 3.46 -10.57
CA ALA A 18 -14.55 3.76 -11.79
C ALA A 18 -15.11 3.05 -13.05
N PHE A 19 -15.53 1.79 -12.96
CA PHE A 19 -15.99 1.02 -14.12
C PHE A 19 -17.41 1.38 -14.57
N GLU A 20 -18.31 1.63 -13.61
CA GLU A 20 -19.67 2.08 -13.94
C GLU A 20 -19.62 3.48 -14.57
N LEU A 21 -18.73 4.36 -14.10
CA LEU A 21 -18.49 5.67 -14.70
C LEU A 21 -17.93 5.54 -16.12
N LEU A 22 -16.93 4.67 -16.33
CA LEU A 22 -16.38 4.40 -17.67
C LEU A 22 -17.44 3.90 -18.63
N ALA A 23 -18.23 2.89 -18.22
CA ALA A 23 -19.29 2.31 -19.04
C ALA A 23 -20.36 3.36 -19.39
N GLY A 24 -20.80 4.15 -18.40
CA GLY A 24 -21.77 5.22 -18.62
C GLY A 24 -21.30 6.28 -19.61
N ARG A 25 -20.02 6.68 -19.56
CA ARG A 25 -19.45 7.65 -20.50
C ARG A 25 -19.36 7.12 -21.92
N ILE A 26 -18.96 5.86 -22.09
CA ILE A 26 -18.91 5.20 -23.40
C ILE A 26 -20.32 5.10 -24.01
N GLU A 27 -21.33 4.79 -23.18
CA GLU A 27 -22.74 4.79 -23.61
C GLU A 27 -23.25 6.18 -23.97
N GLU A 28 -22.89 7.23 -23.23
CA GLU A 28 -23.24 8.63 -23.55
C GLU A 28 -22.63 9.08 -24.88
N GLN A 29 -21.36 8.75 -25.12
CA GLN A 29 -20.68 9.06 -26.38
C GLN A 29 -21.35 8.35 -27.57
N ARG A 30 -21.75 7.08 -27.39
CA ARG A 30 -22.49 6.32 -28.41
C ARG A 30 -23.85 6.93 -28.74
N LYS A 31 -24.61 7.42 -27.75
CA LYS A 31 -25.91 8.05 -28.00
C LYS A 31 -25.79 9.34 -28.82
N THR A 32 -24.62 9.95 -28.81
CA THR A 32 -24.32 11.19 -29.53
C THR A 32 -23.91 10.91 -30.98
N SER A 33 -23.37 9.72 -31.30
CA SER A 33 -23.08 9.30 -32.68
C SER A 33 -24.36 8.81 -33.38
N ILE A 34 -24.78 9.56 -34.40
CA ILE A 34 -26.04 9.34 -35.15
C ILE A 34 -25.90 8.24 -36.21
N GLN A 35 -24.68 7.81 -36.58
CA GLN A 35 -24.43 6.81 -37.62
C GLN A 35 -24.10 5.42 -37.05
N ILE A 36 -24.68 4.38 -37.68
CA ILE A 36 -24.58 2.97 -37.27
C ILE A 36 -23.19 2.39 -37.56
N ASP A 37 -22.48 2.95 -38.54
CA ASP A 37 -21.15 2.48 -39.02
C ASP A 37 -19.97 3.35 -38.54
N ASP A 38 -20.19 4.23 -37.56
CA ASP A 38 -19.12 5.06 -37.01
C ASP A 38 -18.10 4.22 -36.21
N PRO A 39 -16.78 4.38 -36.47
CA PRO A 39 -15.72 3.69 -35.72
C PRO A 39 -15.65 4.11 -34.24
N SER A 40 -16.43 5.11 -33.82
CA SER A 40 -16.60 5.53 -32.43
C SER A 40 -17.64 4.70 -31.64
N ASN A 41 -18.32 3.76 -32.27
CA ASN A 41 -19.29 2.88 -31.61
C ASN A 41 -18.59 1.78 -30.80
N VAL A 42 -18.15 2.12 -29.58
CA VAL A 42 -17.53 1.18 -28.64
C VAL A 42 -18.59 0.51 -27.77
N PHE A 43 -18.50 -0.82 -27.61
CA PHE A 43 -19.38 -1.60 -26.74
C PHE A 43 -18.65 -2.06 -25.49
N VAL A 44 -19.31 -1.92 -24.34
CA VAL A 44 -18.81 -2.40 -23.05
C VAL A 44 -19.61 -3.64 -22.65
N ALA A 45 -18.91 -4.75 -22.42
CA ALA A 45 -19.49 -5.98 -21.94
C ALA A 45 -18.80 -6.39 -20.64
N GLU A 46 -19.58 -6.68 -19.61
CA GLU A 46 -19.11 -7.22 -18.34
C GLU A 46 -19.41 -8.71 -18.30
N VAL A 47 -18.40 -9.51 -17.98
CA VAL A 47 -18.52 -10.97 -17.84
C VAL A 47 -18.06 -11.37 -16.45
N ASP A 48 -18.99 -11.84 -15.61
CA ASP A 48 -18.67 -12.35 -14.28
C ASP A 48 -18.06 -13.77 -14.38
N PHE A 49 -16.96 -13.99 -13.67
CA PHE A 49 -16.30 -15.29 -13.55
C PHE A 49 -17.19 -16.33 -12.88
N LEU A 50 -17.97 -15.95 -11.88
CA LEU A 50 -18.81 -16.90 -11.13
C LEU A 50 -19.85 -17.58 -12.02
N ASP A 51 -20.40 -16.84 -12.97
CA ASP A 51 -21.45 -17.32 -13.88
C ASP A 51 -20.87 -17.96 -15.16
N ASN A 52 -19.60 -17.72 -15.52
CA ASN A 52 -19.03 -18.08 -16.84
C ASN A 52 -17.71 -18.88 -16.78
N ARG A 53 -17.46 -19.66 -15.73
CA ARG A 53 -16.18 -20.39 -15.51
C ARG A 53 -15.67 -21.18 -16.71
N ASP A 54 -16.56 -21.84 -17.46
CA ASP A 54 -16.18 -22.63 -18.64
C ASP A 54 -15.61 -21.78 -19.78
N ILE A 55 -16.10 -20.55 -19.94
CA ILE A 55 -15.60 -19.61 -20.94
C ILE A 55 -14.20 -19.13 -20.55
N PHE A 56 -14.00 -18.77 -19.28
CA PHE A 56 -12.69 -18.37 -18.77
C PHE A 56 -11.64 -19.50 -18.87
N ARG A 57 -12.05 -20.75 -18.59
CA ARG A 57 -11.20 -21.93 -18.77
C ARG A 57 -10.82 -22.14 -20.24
N LYS A 58 -11.76 -21.99 -21.17
CA LYS A 58 -11.50 -22.12 -22.62
C LYS A 58 -10.59 -21.01 -23.17
N ILE A 59 -10.67 -19.81 -22.61
CA ILE A 59 -9.82 -18.68 -22.99
C ILE A 59 -8.43 -18.76 -22.32
N GLY A 60 -8.27 -19.64 -21.31
CA GLY A 60 -7.00 -19.83 -20.61
C GLY A 60 -6.70 -18.76 -19.57
N MET A 61 -7.71 -18.04 -19.07
CA MET A 61 -7.52 -17.08 -17.97
C MET A 61 -7.55 -17.82 -16.63
N SER A 62 -6.41 -17.81 -15.94
CA SER A 62 -6.29 -18.31 -14.56
C SER A 62 -6.48 -17.21 -13.51
N THR A 63 -6.43 -15.94 -13.90
CA THR A 63 -6.50 -14.78 -13.01
C THR A 63 -7.44 -13.71 -13.58
N ALA A 64 -8.22 -13.08 -12.71
CA ALA A 64 -9.09 -11.92 -12.99
C ALA A 64 -8.76 -10.82 -11.97
N PRO A 65 -8.86 -9.52 -12.29
CA PRO A 65 -9.53 -8.92 -13.46
C PRO A 65 -8.56 -8.59 -14.62
N THR A 66 -9.05 -8.57 -15.85
CA THR A 66 -8.31 -8.03 -17.02
C THR A 66 -9.31 -7.35 -17.95
N ILE A 67 -9.01 -6.14 -18.41
CA ILE A 67 -9.83 -5.46 -19.41
C ILE A 67 -9.24 -5.81 -20.77
N VAL A 68 -10.10 -6.23 -21.69
CA VAL A 68 -9.69 -6.62 -23.04
C VAL A 68 -10.44 -5.77 -24.04
N LEU A 69 -9.72 -5.08 -24.90
CA LEU A 69 -10.32 -4.37 -26.03
C LEU A 69 -10.35 -5.32 -27.23
N ILE A 70 -11.53 -5.57 -27.78
CA ILE A 70 -11.69 -6.41 -28.97
C ILE A 70 -11.79 -5.48 -30.18
N PRO A 71 -10.76 -5.39 -31.06
CA PRO A 71 -10.84 -4.56 -32.24
C PRO A 71 -11.85 -5.12 -33.26
N PRO A 72 -12.44 -4.27 -34.13
CA PRO A 72 -13.30 -4.73 -35.19
C PRO A 72 -12.50 -5.65 -36.13
N THR A 73 -12.96 -6.89 -36.28
CA THR A 73 -12.30 -7.87 -37.13
C THR A 73 -12.90 -7.80 -38.54
N LYS A 74 -12.08 -7.56 -39.57
CA LYS A 74 -12.52 -7.49 -40.99
C LYS A 74 -12.97 -8.85 -41.56
N SER A 75 -12.79 -9.95 -40.82
CA SER A 75 -12.98 -11.31 -41.28
C SER A 75 -14.01 -12.05 -40.42
N ARG A 76 -15.03 -12.63 -41.06
CA ARG A 76 -16.05 -13.49 -40.45
C ARG A 76 -15.52 -14.89 -40.12
N ARG A 77 -14.26 -15.00 -39.66
CA ARG A 77 -13.69 -16.28 -39.23
C ARG A 77 -13.85 -16.42 -37.73
N GLU A 78 -14.47 -17.52 -37.32
CA GLU A 78 -14.58 -17.89 -35.92
C GLU A 78 -13.17 -18.11 -35.35
N ILE A 79 -12.76 -17.24 -34.42
CA ILE A 79 -11.49 -17.41 -33.72
C ILE A 79 -11.74 -18.44 -32.61
N PRO A 80 -11.01 -19.57 -32.58
CA PRO A 80 -11.16 -20.54 -31.50
C PRO A 80 -10.77 -19.88 -30.17
N LEU A 81 -11.62 -20.03 -29.14
CA LEU A 81 -11.45 -19.37 -27.84
C LEU A 81 -10.07 -19.64 -27.21
N THR A 82 -9.48 -20.80 -27.48
CA THR A 82 -8.15 -21.21 -26.99
C THR A 82 -7.00 -20.37 -27.52
N LYS A 83 -7.17 -19.68 -28.66
CA LYS A 83 -6.14 -18.81 -29.27
C LYS A 83 -6.49 -17.33 -29.16
N PHE A 84 -7.59 -16.98 -28.48
CA PHE A 84 -8.14 -15.62 -28.44
C PHE A 84 -7.09 -14.56 -28.07
N PHE A 85 -6.38 -14.73 -26.95
CA PHE A 85 -5.36 -13.77 -26.52
C PHE A 85 -4.10 -13.73 -27.39
N LYS A 86 -3.74 -14.87 -27.99
CA LYS A 86 -2.59 -14.94 -28.90
C LYS A 86 -2.87 -14.17 -30.20
N VAL A 87 -4.11 -14.17 -30.66
CA VAL A 87 -4.55 -13.46 -31.88
C VAL A 87 -4.72 -11.97 -31.61
N ILE A 88 -5.26 -11.60 -30.45
CA ILE A 88 -5.48 -10.19 -30.09
C ILE A 88 -4.15 -9.50 -29.77
N GLY A 89 -3.21 -10.19 -29.12
CA GLY A 89 -1.93 -9.62 -28.71
C GLY A 89 -2.01 -8.86 -27.38
N THR A 90 -0.85 -8.64 -26.76
CA THR A 90 -0.72 -8.05 -25.43
C THR A 90 -1.10 -6.58 -25.37
N LYS A 91 -1.05 -5.86 -26.50
CA LYS A 91 -1.38 -4.42 -26.59
C LYS A 91 -2.84 -4.10 -26.23
N TYR A 92 -3.75 -5.05 -26.46
CA TYR A 92 -5.18 -4.87 -26.21
C TYR A 92 -5.64 -5.46 -24.87
N GLN A 93 -4.68 -5.85 -24.02
CA GLN A 93 -4.93 -6.29 -22.66
C GLN A 93 -4.45 -5.22 -21.69
N TYR A 94 -5.34 -4.75 -20.82
CA TYR A 94 -4.98 -3.85 -19.75
C TYR A 94 -4.67 -4.62 -18.47
N PHE A 95 -3.43 -4.48 -18.00
CA PHE A 95 -3.00 -5.02 -16.72
C PHE A 95 -3.17 -3.96 -15.64
N PHE A 96 -3.86 -4.32 -14.54
CA PHE A 96 -4.12 -3.43 -13.39
C PHE A 96 -2.88 -2.94 -12.66
N SER A 97 -1.69 -3.44 -13.00
CA SER A 97 -0.41 -2.90 -12.54
C SER A 97 -0.15 -1.48 -13.03
N HIS A 98 -0.79 -1.03 -14.13
CA HIS A 98 -0.59 0.30 -14.70
C HIS A 98 -1.43 1.40 -14.03
N GLY A 99 -2.43 1.02 -13.23
CA GLY A 99 -3.36 1.95 -12.60
C GLY A 99 -4.76 1.35 -12.47
N LYS A 100 -5.46 1.67 -11.38
CA LYS A 100 -6.84 1.22 -11.14
C LYS A 100 -7.87 2.35 -11.34
N GLN A 101 -7.40 3.54 -11.74
CA GLN A 101 -8.26 4.71 -11.89
C GLN A 101 -8.98 4.68 -13.24
N ALA A 102 -10.14 5.35 -13.31
CA ALA A 102 -10.95 5.40 -14.53
C ALA A 102 -10.19 6.14 -15.65
N GLU A 103 -9.42 7.15 -15.27
CA GLU A 103 -8.61 8.00 -16.13
C GLU A 103 -7.51 7.19 -16.84
N ASP A 104 -6.80 6.31 -16.11
CA ASP A 104 -5.73 5.47 -16.67
C ASP A 104 -6.28 4.48 -17.70
N ILE A 105 -7.36 3.79 -17.34
CA ILE A 105 -8.06 2.85 -18.21
C ILE A 105 -8.60 3.58 -19.44
N GLY A 106 -9.19 4.74 -19.22
CA GLY A 106 -9.76 5.58 -20.24
C GLY A 106 -8.73 6.09 -21.26
N ASN A 107 -7.60 6.60 -20.77
CA ASN A 107 -6.47 7.02 -21.59
C ASN A 107 -5.90 5.85 -22.39
N TRP A 108 -5.78 4.66 -21.78
CA TRP A 108 -5.39 3.44 -22.49
C TRP A 108 -6.39 3.08 -23.60
N ILE A 109 -7.69 3.07 -23.33
CA ILE A 109 -8.72 2.82 -24.36
C ILE A 109 -8.61 3.85 -25.48
N SER A 110 -8.39 5.13 -25.16
CA SER A 110 -8.24 6.19 -26.16
C SER A 110 -7.01 5.98 -27.05
N GLN A 111 -5.88 5.59 -26.46
CA GLN A 111 -4.65 5.30 -27.19
C GLN A 111 -4.77 4.07 -28.09
N VAL A 112 -5.45 3.02 -27.62
CA VAL A 112 -5.59 1.76 -28.37
C VAL A 112 -6.67 1.86 -29.45
N SER A 113 -7.80 2.51 -29.15
CA SER A 113 -8.93 2.65 -30.09
C SER A 113 -8.78 3.84 -31.05
N LYS A 114 -7.87 4.77 -30.77
CA LYS A 114 -7.73 6.08 -31.46
C LYS A 114 -8.99 6.96 -31.40
N VAL A 115 -9.93 6.62 -30.52
CA VAL A 115 -11.11 7.44 -30.24
C VAL A 115 -10.77 8.37 -29.07
N PRO A 116 -10.93 9.70 -29.20
CA PRO A 116 -10.65 10.62 -28.10
C PRO A 116 -11.71 10.42 -27.01
N LEU A 117 -11.31 9.83 -25.89
CA LEU A 117 -12.13 9.72 -24.69
C LEU A 117 -11.60 10.73 -23.67
N SER A 118 -12.29 11.86 -23.51
CA SER A 118 -11.94 12.89 -22.54
C SER A 118 -12.56 12.56 -21.18
N PHE A 119 -11.75 12.04 -20.25
CA PHE A 119 -12.13 11.83 -18.86
C PHE A 119 -11.85 13.10 -18.05
N ALA A 120 -12.76 14.07 -18.14
CA ALA A 120 -12.78 15.17 -17.18
C ALA A 120 -13.36 14.65 -15.86
N ARG A 121 -12.50 14.47 -14.86
CA ARG A 121 -12.95 14.28 -13.47
C ARG A 121 -13.77 15.52 -13.12
N LYS A 122 -15.07 15.34 -12.86
CA LYS A 122 -15.84 16.40 -12.21
C LYS A 122 -15.15 16.62 -10.87
N PHE A 123 -14.62 17.82 -10.65
CA PHE A 123 -14.08 18.18 -9.35
C PHE A 123 -15.26 18.17 -8.40
N GLU A 124 -15.47 17.03 -7.74
CA GLU A 124 -16.40 16.94 -6.63
C GLU A 124 -15.81 17.82 -5.54
N TRP A 125 -16.49 18.92 -5.26
CA TRP A 125 -16.12 19.75 -4.12
C TRP A 125 -16.06 18.83 -2.91
N PRO A 126 -14.96 18.85 -2.14
CA PRO A 126 -14.91 18.08 -0.91
C PRO A 126 -16.15 18.42 -0.09
N ASP A 127 -16.81 17.41 0.47
CA ASP A 127 -18.01 17.63 1.28
C ASP A 127 -17.73 18.78 2.24
N MET A 128 -18.67 19.72 2.36
CA MET A 128 -18.48 20.96 3.14
C MET A 128 -17.96 20.67 4.57
N GLN A 129 -18.30 19.51 5.14
CA GLN A 129 -17.75 19.01 6.40
C GLN A 129 -16.21 18.98 6.45
N TYR A 130 -15.51 18.61 5.37
CA TYR A 130 -14.05 18.60 5.31
C TYR A 130 -13.47 20.00 5.20
N VAL A 131 -14.15 20.90 4.48
CA VAL A 131 -13.75 22.30 4.38
C VAL A 131 -13.89 22.98 5.75
N PHE A 132 -15.02 22.81 6.41
CA PHE A 132 -15.26 23.36 7.75
C PHE A 132 -14.38 22.71 8.83
N ALA A 133 -14.03 21.43 8.70
CA ALA A 133 -13.07 20.77 9.60
C ALA A 133 -11.61 21.18 9.32
N GLY A 134 -11.28 21.54 8.08
CA GLY A 134 -9.93 21.94 7.67
C GLY A 134 -9.53 23.33 8.16
N ILE A 135 -10.45 24.29 8.17
CA ILE A 135 -10.21 25.67 8.62
C ILE A 135 -9.64 25.75 10.05
N PRO A 136 -10.25 25.13 11.09
CA PRO A 136 -9.69 25.18 12.44
C PRO A 136 -8.34 24.45 12.51
N LEU A 137 -8.10 23.41 11.72
CA LEU A 137 -6.82 22.71 11.67
C LEU A 137 -5.71 23.62 11.11
N VAL A 138 -6.00 24.41 10.08
CA VAL A 138 -5.06 25.39 9.50
C VAL A 138 -4.76 26.51 10.50
N ILE A 139 -5.79 27.05 11.16
CA ILE A 139 -5.61 28.09 12.19
C ILE A 139 -4.78 27.57 13.36
N LEU A 140 -5.07 26.35 13.82
CA LEU A 140 -4.36 25.72 14.93
C LEU A 140 -2.91 25.41 14.55
N THR A 141 -2.67 24.91 13.34
CA THR A 141 -1.29 24.69 12.86
C THR A 141 -0.51 25.99 12.78
N VAL A 142 -1.07 27.09 12.25
CA VAL A 142 -0.40 28.40 12.19
C VAL A 142 -0.14 28.98 13.58
N ALA A 143 -1.11 28.87 14.50
CA ALA A 143 -0.97 29.37 15.87
C ALA A 143 0.13 28.61 16.65
N PHE A 144 0.16 27.28 16.52
CA PHE A 144 1.17 26.44 17.17
C PHE A 144 2.51 26.42 16.42
N PHE A 145 2.55 26.82 15.15
CA PHE A 145 3.78 26.84 14.35
C PHE A 145 4.87 27.72 14.98
N ASN A 146 4.50 28.90 15.48
CA ASN A 146 5.42 29.81 16.15
C ASN A 146 5.99 29.24 17.46
N LEU A 147 5.20 28.41 18.15
CA LEU A 147 5.64 27.71 19.36
C LEU A 147 6.58 26.56 18.98
N TRP A 148 6.21 25.76 17.98
CA TRP A 148 6.94 24.57 17.59
C TRP A 148 8.29 24.87 16.93
N ARG A 149 8.37 25.96 16.15
CA ARG A 149 9.61 26.38 15.48
C ARG A 149 10.77 26.61 16.45
N LYS A 150 10.49 27.01 17.68
CA LYS A 150 11.52 27.32 18.67
C LYS A 150 12.08 26.07 19.36
N HIS A 151 11.37 24.95 19.34
CA HIS A 151 11.76 23.74 20.07
C HIS A 151 12.46 22.73 19.16
N MET A 152 13.80 22.69 19.21
CA MET A 152 14.62 21.70 18.49
C MET A 152 14.24 20.25 18.81
N LEU A 153 13.71 19.99 20.01
CA LEU A 153 13.23 18.67 20.42
C LEU A 153 12.05 18.16 19.59
N ILE A 154 11.19 19.04 19.07
CA ILE A 154 10.06 18.63 18.23
C ILE A 154 10.58 18.14 16.87
N TYR A 155 11.54 18.87 16.28
CA TYR A 155 12.19 18.45 15.05
C TYR A 155 12.92 17.12 15.23
N ALA A 156 13.59 16.92 16.36
CA ALA A 156 14.22 15.66 16.71
C ALA A 156 13.19 14.53 16.87
N ALA A 157 12.06 14.76 17.53
CA ALA A 157 11.01 13.75 17.70
C ALA A 157 10.40 13.36 16.35
N VAL A 158 10.09 14.35 15.49
CA VAL A 158 9.53 14.10 14.16
C VAL A 158 10.52 13.34 13.28
N SER A 159 11.80 13.73 13.26
CA SER A 159 12.81 13.01 12.48
C SER A 159 13.00 11.56 12.97
N LEU A 160 12.90 11.34 14.27
CA LEU A 160 13.00 10.01 14.88
C LEU A 160 11.80 9.13 14.50
N LEU A 161 10.58 9.68 14.46
CA LEU A 161 9.39 8.98 13.98
C LEU A 161 9.49 8.62 12.49
N VAL A 162 9.96 9.56 11.66
CA VAL A 162 10.18 9.32 10.23
C VAL A 162 11.23 8.24 10.02
N TYR A 163 12.34 8.30 10.76
CA TYR A 163 13.40 7.30 10.72
C TYR A 163 12.88 5.90 11.09
N GLY A 164 12.11 5.79 12.18
CA GLY A 164 11.50 4.54 12.61
C GLY A 164 10.54 3.97 11.55
N PHE A 165 9.72 4.82 10.92
CA PHE A 165 8.81 4.42 9.86
C PHE A 165 9.54 3.91 8.61
N VAL A 166 10.58 4.63 8.16
CA VAL A 166 11.33 4.27 6.96
C VAL A 166 12.12 2.99 7.16
N LEU A 167 12.89 2.88 8.26
CA LEU A 167 13.68 1.68 8.54
C LEU A 167 12.84 0.46 8.88
N GLY A 168 11.67 0.64 9.49
CA GLY A 168 10.72 -0.43 9.74
C GLY A 168 10.08 -1.00 8.48
N GLY A 169 10.26 -0.39 7.31
CA GLY A 169 9.61 -0.82 6.07
C GLY A 169 8.18 -0.28 5.92
N GLY A 170 7.89 0.91 6.47
CA GLY A 170 6.59 1.56 6.34
C GLY A 170 6.14 1.76 4.89
N MET A 171 7.09 2.03 3.99
CA MET A 171 6.80 2.16 2.55
C MET A 171 6.40 0.85 1.89
N PHE A 172 6.96 -0.28 2.34
CA PHE A 172 6.54 -1.60 1.87
C PHE A 172 5.07 -1.85 2.22
N SER A 173 4.69 -1.53 3.46
CA SER A 173 3.32 -1.67 3.94
C SER A 173 2.34 -0.76 3.21
N TYR A 174 2.77 0.48 2.89
CA TYR A 174 1.96 1.46 2.16
C TYR A 174 1.68 1.04 0.72
N ILE A 175 2.72 0.61 -0.03
CA ILE A 175 2.58 0.27 -1.45
C ILE A 175 1.76 -1.02 -1.65
N ARG A 176 1.91 -2.00 -0.75
CA ARG A 176 1.33 -3.35 -0.91
C ARG A 176 0.05 -3.58 -0.12
N GLU A 177 -0.44 -2.57 0.61
CA GLU A 177 -1.65 -2.65 1.43
C GLU A 177 -1.68 -3.92 2.32
N VAL A 178 -0.57 -4.17 3.02
CA VAL A 178 -0.41 -5.39 3.82
C VAL A 178 -1.39 -5.41 5.02
N PRO A 179 -1.91 -6.59 5.40
CA PRO A 179 -2.75 -6.72 6.59
C PRO A 179 -1.97 -6.33 7.86
N PHE A 180 -2.70 -5.80 8.83
CA PHE A 180 -2.11 -5.28 10.07
C PHE A 180 -1.47 -6.39 10.92
N LYS A 181 -2.12 -7.55 11.00
CA LYS A 181 -1.65 -8.77 11.68
C LYS A 181 -2.17 -10.02 10.97
N GLY A 182 -1.55 -11.17 11.22
CA GLY A 182 -2.03 -12.48 10.77
C GLY A 182 -3.31 -12.95 11.48
N SER A 183 -3.93 -14.02 10.95
CA SER A 183 -5.22 -14.57 11.41
C SER A 183 -5.13 -15.44 12.69
N GLY A 184 -4.28 -15.08 13.65
CA GLY A 184 -4.10 -15.82 14.91
C GLY A 184 -4.13 -14.91 16.12
N SER A 185 -4.42 -15.46 17.30
CA SER A 185 -4.33 -14.76 18.60
C SER A 185 -2.94 -14.87 19.24
N ASP A 186 -2.05 -15.69 18.69
CA ASP A 186 -0.73 -15.96 19.21
C ASP A 186 0.29 -14.86 18.82
N VAL A 187 1.37 -14.70 19.58
CA VAL A 187 2.47 -13.74 19.34
C VAL A 187 3.11 -13.98 17.97
N GLY A 188 3.09 -15.23 17.48
CA GLY A 188 3.51 -15.60 16.12
C GLY A 188 2.65 -15.01 14.99
N SER A 189 1.49 -14.41 15.29
CA SER A 189 0.63 -13.75 14.29
C SER A 189 1.11 -12.35 13.91
N TYR A 190 2.04 -11.77 14.67
CA TYR A 190 2.57 -10.42 14.43
C TYR A 190 3.78 -10.39 13.49
N ILE A 191 4.46 -11.52 13.33
CA ILE A 191 5.65 -11.67 12.47
C ILE A 191 5.28 -12.63 11.33
N SER A 192 5.51 -12.23 10.09
CA SER A 192 5.17 -13.09 8.95
C SER A 192 6.19 -14.22 8.77
N GLY A 193 5.71 -15.41 8.41
CA GLY A 193 6.57 -16.53 8.00
C GLY A 193 7.22 -16.26 6.64
N GLY A 194 8.50 -15.89 6.63
CA GLY A 194 9.32 -15.72 5.43
C GLY A 194 9.82 -14.29 5.18
N GLY A 195 10.97 -14.16 4.49
CA GLY A 195 11.67 -12.88 4.32
C GLY A 195 11.14 -11.95 3.21
N ARG A 196 10.24 -12.42 2.33
CA ARG A 196 9.72 -11.62 1.20
C ARG A 196 8.43 -10.87 1.51
N TYR A 197 7.79 -11.22 2.62
CA TYR A 197 6.54 -10.65 3.08
C TYR A 197 6.72 -10.10 4.50
N GLN A 198 5.87 -9.15 4.89
CA GLN A 198 5.94 -8.47 6.17
C GLN A 198 4.55 -7.92 6.52
N TYR A 199 4.16 -8.00 7.80
CA TYR A 199 2.96 -7.34 8.29
C TYR A 199 3.22 -5.88 8.66
N ALA A 200 2.16 -5.05 8.67
CA ALA A 200 2.32 -3.64 9.05
C ALA A 200 2.83 -3.51 10.50
N LEU A 201 2.29 -4.32 11.42
CA LEU A 201 2.75 -4.31 12.82
C LEU A 201 4.20 -4.78 12.96
N GLU A 202 4.62 -5.75 12.17
CA GLU A 202 6.01 -6.20 12.15
C GLU A 202 6.96 -5.05 11.82
N GLY A 203 6.57 -4.18 10.88
CA GLY A 203 7.35 -3.00 10.53
C GLY A 203 7.45 -1.97 11.65
N TYR A 204 6.36 -1.74 12.39
CA TYR A 204 6.40 -0.87 13.57
C TYR A 204 7.27 -1.44 14.69
N ILE A 205 7.24 -2.76 14.89
CA ILE A 205 8.11 -3.43 15.87
C ILE A 205 9.58 -3.25 15.48
N LEU A 206 9.93 -3.55 14.22
CA LEU A 206 11.31 -3.39 13.73
C LEU A 206 11.78 -1.94 13.76
N GLY A 207 10.92 -0.99 13.39
CA GLY A 207 11.20 0.44 13.50
C GLY A 207 11.46 0.85 14.96
N GLY A 208 10.60 0.41 15.89
CA GLY A 208 10.75 0.66 17.33
C GLY A 208 12.03 0.06 17.92
N LEU A 209 12.39 -1.17 17.56
CA LEU A 209 13.62 -1.81 18.02
C LEU A 209 14.88 -1.05 17.53
N ASN A 210 14.88 -0.58 16.29
CA ASN A 210 15.96 0.28 15.78
C ASN A 210 16.04 1.61 16.52
N LEU A 211 14.90 2.19 16.92
CA LEU A 211 14.87 3.40 17.74
C LEU A 211 15.41 3.18 19.15
N ILE A 212 15.07 2.06 19.79
CA ILE A 212 15.62 1.69 21.11
C ILE A 212 17.13 1.51 21.01
N ALA A 213 17.61 0.76 20.01
CA ALA A 213 19.04 0.55 19.80
C ALA A 213 19.78 1.88 19.53
N GLY A 214 19.23 2.74 18.67
CA GLY A 214 19.79 4.05 18.36
C GLY A 214 19.79 5.00 19.56
N THR A 215 18.74 4.97 20.39
CA THR A 215 18.66 5.77 21.63
C THR A 215 19.68 5.30 22.66
N GLY A 216 19.88 3.97 22.80
CA GLY A 216 20.93 3.40 23.65
C GLY A 216 22.33 3.86 23.22
N ALA A 217 22.61 3.83 21.91
CA ALA A 217 23.86 4.33 21.36
C ALA A 217 24.05 5.83 21.65
N PHE A 218 23.02 6.65 21.41
CA PHE A 218 23.05 8.08 21.68
C PHE A 218 23.32 8.39 23.16
N LEU A 219 22.66 7.69 24.08
CA LEU A 219 22.88 7.83 25.53
C LEU A 219 24.30 7.45 25.93
N CYS A 220 24.84 6.36 25.36
CA CYS A 220 26.21 5.92 25.61
C CYS A 220 27.21 7.01 25.19
N PHE A 221 27.13 7.51 23.95
CA PHE A 221 28.03 8.55 23.46
C PHE A 221 27.89 9.88 24.18
N ASN A 222 26.66 10.29 24.50
CA ASN A 222 26.43 11.55 25.21
C ASN A 222 26.97 11.50 26.66
N SER A 223 26.89 10.34 27.31
CA SER A 223 27.47 10.11 28.63
C SER A 223 29.00 10.16 28.59
N LEU A 224 29.62 9.55 27.57
CA LEU A 224 31.09 9.57 27.41
C LEU A 224 31.68 10.96 27.12
N ARG A 225 30.89 11.88 26.54
CA ARG A 225 31.34 13.25 26.21
C ARG A 225 31.45 14.18 27.42
N LYS A 226 30.79 13.88 28.54
CA LYS A 226 30.80 14.76 29.71
C LYS A 226 32.08 14.55 30.52
N PRO A 227 32.82 15.63 30.86
CA PRO A 227 33.98 15.50 31.74
C PRO A 227 33.51 15.10 33.13
N HIS A 228 34.02 13.96 33.62
CA HIS A 228 33.70 13.43 34.94
C HIS A 228 34.80 13.82 35.92
N GLU A 229 34.69 15.04 36.46
CA GLU A 229 35.56 15.55 37.51
C GLU A 229 34.82 15.48 38.85
N HIS A 230 35.24 14.55 39.71
CA HIS A 230 34.76 14.47 41.09
C HIS A 230 35.96 14.27 42.02
N PRO A 231 36.03 14.99 43.16
CA PRO A 231 37.19 14.94 44.06
C PRO A 231 37.44 13.56 44.68
N GLN A 232 36.43 12.70 44.76
CA GLN A 232 36.54 11.34 45.29
C GLN A 232 36.60 10.31 44.16
N LYS A 233 37.65 9.47 44.19
CA LYS A 233 37.92 8.45 43.15
C LYS A 233 36.73 7.49 42.92
N TRP A 234 35.98 7.13 43.97
CA TRP A 234 34.85 6.21 43.86
C TRP A 234 33.65 6.82 43.12
N PHE A 235 33.33 8.09 43.36
CA PHE A 235 32.27 8.83 42.64
C PHE A 235 32.57 8.97 41.13
N ARG A 236 33.86 8.96 40.75
CA ARG A 236 34.27 8.95 39.34
C ARG A 236 33.83 7.68 38.60
N TYR A 237 33.79 6.52 39.28
CA TYR A 237 33.29 5.28 38.69
C TYR A 237 31.76 5.29 38.53
N LEU A 238 31.01 5.85 39.49
CA LEU A 238 29.56 6.03 39.35
C LEU A 238 29.19 6.93 38.17
N ALA A 239 30.04 7.88 37.82
CA ALA A 239 29.84 8.75 36.68
C ALA A 239 29.82 8.00 35.33
N PHE A 240 30.40 6.79 35.25
CA PHE A 240 30.34 5.94 34.05
C PHE A 240 29.07 5.06 33.97
N LEU A 241 28.27 4.96 35.03
CA LEU A 241 27.04 4.14 35.03
C LEU A 241 26.07 4.45 33.87
N PRO A 242 25.80 5.73 33.53
CA PRO A 242 24.89 6.03 32.43
C PRO A 242 25.41 5.54 31.07
N SER A 243 26.73 5.47 30.88
CA SER A 243 27.34 4.92 29.67
C SER A 243 27.09 3.41 29.56
N TRP A 244 27.24 2.68 30.66
CA TRP A 244 26.95 1.24 30.71
C TRP A 244 25.47 0.93 30.49
N ILE A 245 24.57 1.78 31.02
CA ILE A 245 23.13 1.67 30.78
C ILE A 245 22.83 1.87 29.29
N GLY A 246 23.38 2.91 28.66
CA GLY A 246 23.22 3.15 27.22
C GLY A 246 23.72 1.99 26.36
N LEU A 247 24.90 1.44 26.69
CA LEU A 247 25.47 0.28 26.03
C LEU A 247 24.58 -0.97 26.16
N SER A 248 24.00 -1.18 27.34
CA SER A 248 23.13 -2.33 27.62
C SER A 248 21.82 -2.25 26.84
N ILE A 249 21.22 -1.07 26.75
CA ILE A 249 20.01 -0.82 25.95
C ILE A 249 20.29 -1.05 24.46
N MET A 250 21.43 -0.55 23.97
CA MET A 250 21.85 -0.77 22.59
C MET A 250 22.01 -2.27 22.28
N ALA A 251 22.72 -3.00 23.14
CA ALA A 251 22.94 -4.43 22.99
C ALA A 251 21.63 -5.23 23.00
N MET A 252 20.70 -4.90 23.90
CA MET A 252 19.37 -5.51 23.96
C MET A 252 18.56 -5.24 22.68
N GLY A 253 18.62 -4.01 22.14
CA GLY A 253 17.95 -3.66 20.88
C GLY A 253 18.49 -4.46 19.70
N CYS A 254 19.81 -4.55 19.55
CA CYS A 254 20.46 -5.37 18.52
C CYS A 254 20.12 -6.86 18.66
N TYR A 255 20.10 -7.38 19.89
CA TYR A 255 19.72 -8.75 20.19
C TYR A 255 18.26 -9.04 19.79
N ALA A 256 17.34 -8.14 20.11
CA ALA A 256 15.93 -8.27 19.74
C ALA A 256 15.70 -8.23 18.22
N ILE A 257 16.47 -7.42 17.48
CA ILE A 257 16.42 -7.40 16.01
C ILE A 257 16.90 -8.75 15.44
N LEU A 258 18.01 -9.28 15.98
CA LEU A 258 18.54 -10.58 15.60
C LEU A 258 17.56 -11.72 15.90
N TRP A 259 16.81 -11.60 17.01
CA TRP A 259 15.73 -12.54 17.35
C TRP A 259 14.58 -12.53 16.32
N VAL A 260 14.12 -11.36 15.89
CA VAL A 260 13.10 -11.28 14.81
C VAL A 260 13.65 -11.85 13.51
N TYR A 261 14.91 -11.57 13.19
CA TYR A 261 15.55 -12.05 11.98
C TYR A 261 15.71 -13.58 11.95
N THR A 262 16.20 -14.19 13.03
CA THR A 262 16.31 -15.66 13.18
C THR A 262 14.93 -16.33 13.13
N ARG A 263 13.89 -15.71 13.70
CA ARG A 263 12.52 -16.21 13.61
C ARG A 263 12.00 -16.26 12.16
N LYS A 264 12.38 -15.28 11.32
CA LYS A 264 12.02 -15.27 9.90
C LYS A 264 12.88 -16.19 9.05
N ASN A 265 14.16 -16.33 9.39
CA ASN A 265 15.15 -17.10 8.64
C ASN A 265 15.66 -18.26 9.51
N GLY A 266 14.90 -19.35 9.55
CA GLY A 266 15.23 -20.53 10.37
C GLY A 266 16.56 -21.23 10.01
N GLY A 267 17.15 -20.92 8.85
CA GLY A 267 18.48 -21.40 8.46
C GLY A 267 19.65 -20.54 8.99
N TYR A 268 19.38 -19.46 9.72
CA TYR A 268 20.41 -18.56 10.22
C TYR A 268 20.97 -19.06 11.57
N ASN A 269 22.19 -19.58 11.55
CA ASN A 269 22.80 -20.30 12.67
C ASN A 269 23.88 -19.49 13.42
N MET A 270 23.58 -18.24 13.79
CA MET A 270 24.43 -17.40 14.65
C MET A 270 23.89 -17.42 16.10
N GLY A 271 23.80 -18.61 16.68
CA GLY A 271 23.40 -18.83 18.08
C GLY A 271 21.89 -18.79 18.29
N HIS A 272 21.39 -19.67 19.15
CA HIS A 272 20.00 -19.70 19.59
C HIS A 272 19.70 -18.46 20.45
N VAL A 273 19.31 -17.36 19.79
CA VAL A 273 18.87 -16.10 20.43
C VAL A 273 17.37 -16.18 20.81
N GLY A 274 16.71 -17.32 20.58
CA GLY A 274 15.33 -17.54 20.97
C GLY A 274 15.20 -18.03 22.41
N MET A 275 14.57 -17.23 23.30
CA MET A 275 13.83 -17.83 24.41
C MET A 275 12.83 -18.82 23.79
N ARG A 276 12.95 -20.10 24.18
CA ARG A 276 11.95 -21.12 23.85
C ARG A 276 10.61 -20.62 24.38
N GLY A 277 9.71 -20.25 23.47
CA GLY A 277 8.28 -20.19 23.78
C GLY A 277 7.74 -21.60 23.95
#